data_AF-A0A3D5I217-F1
#
_entry.id   AF-A0A3D5I217-F1
#
_cell.length_a   1.000
_cell.length_b   1.000
_cell.length_c   1.000
_cell.angle_alpha   90.00
_cell.angle_beta   90.00
_cell.angle_gamma   90.00
#
_symmetry.space_group_name_H-M   'P 1'
#
loop_
_entity.id
_entity.type
_entity.pdbx_description
1 polymer ?
#
loop_
_entity_poly.entity_id
_entity_poly.type
_entity_poly.pdbx_seq_one_letter_code
_entity_poly.pdbx_strand_id
1 'polypeptide(L)' 'AEVYVNDAFGAAHRAHASTEGVTKYLSPSVAGYLMEKELQYLQGAVDDPKRP' A
#
# COMPACT_ATOMS: atom_id res chain seq x y z
N ALA A 1 -16.18 -10.68 -0.36
CA ALA A 1 -14.82 -11.16 -0.65
C ALA A 1 -14.27 -11.79 0.61
N GLU A 2 -13.40 -12.79 0.49
CA GLU A 2 -12.79 -13.49 1.65
C GLU A 2 -11.46 -12.84 2.05
N VAL A 3 -10.81 -12.15 1.11
CA VAL A 3 -9.54 -11.45 1.27
C VAL A 3 -9.65 -10.06 0.63
N TYR A 4 -9.01 -9.08 1.23
CA TYR A 4 -8.78 -7.78 0.62
C TYR A 4 -7.31 -7.59 0.25
N VAL A 5 -7.05 -7.14 -0.97
CA VAL A 5 -5.72 -6.80 -1.47
C VAL A 5 -5.73 -5.34 -1.92
N ASN A 6 -4.97 -4.48 -1.25
CA ASN A 6 -4.76 -3.12 -1.70
C ASN A 6 -3.52 -3.07 -2.60
N ASP A 7 -3.72 -2.80 -3.88
CA ASP A 7 -2.65 -2.67 -4.87
C ASP A 7 -2.62 -1.26 -5.50
N ALA A 8 -3.15 -0.26 -4.79
CA ALA A 8 -3.41 1.09 -5.30
C ALA A 8 -2.63 2.16 -4.51
N PHE A 9 -1.29 2.18 -4.64
CA PHE A 9 -0.41 3.11 -3.92
C PHE A 9 -0.82 4.59 -4.07
N GLY A 10 -1.14 5.02 -5.30
CA GLY A 10 -1.55 6.40 -5.58
C GLY A 10 -2.81 6.86 -4.83
N ALA A 11 -3.66 5.94 -4.36
CA ALA A 11 -4.84 6.23 -3.55
C ALA A 11 -4.64 5.94 -2.06
N ALA A 12 -3.54 5.30 -1.66
CA ALA A 12 -3.29 4.83 -0.30
C ALA A 12 -3.24 5.97 0.74
N HIS A 13 -2.93 7.19 0.31
CA HIS A 13 -2.89 8.38 1.16
C HIS A 13 -4.28 8.92 1.57
N ARG A 14 -5.38 8.33 1.08
CA ARG A 14 -6.75 8.77 1.39
C ARG A 14 -7.54 7.65 2.05
N ALA A 15 -8.21 7.98 3.15
CA ALA A 15 -9.11 7.06 3.86
C ALA A 15 -10.49 7.01 3.19
N HIS A 16 -10.60 6.21 2.13
CA HIS A 16 -11.87 5.96 1.44
C HIS A 16 -12.42 4.58 1.80
N ALA A 17 -13.70 4.36 1.54
CA ALA A 17 -14.36 3.07 1.77
C ALA A 17 -13.62 1.89 1.10
N SER A 18 -13.08 2.08 -0.11
CA SER A 18 -12.41 1.02 -0.88
C SER A 18 -10.92 0.84 -0.59
N THR A 19 -10.27 1.76 0.13
CA THR A 19 -8.83 1.74 0.41
C THR A 19 -8.51 1.46 1.88
N GLU A 20 -9.32 1.99 2.79
CA GLU A 20 -9.16 1.87 4.24
C GLU A 20 -10.39 1.23 4.87
N GLY A 21 -11.60 1.71 4.54
CA GLY A 21 -12.81 1.32 5.25
C GLY A 21 -13.13 -0.16 5.15
N VAL A 22 -12.91 -0.76 3.97
CA VAL A 22 -13.09 -2.20 3.70
C VAL A 22 -12.22 -3.09 4.59
N THR A 23 -11.03 -2.61 5.01
CA THR A 23 -10.09 -3.39 5.84
C THR A 23 -10.62 -3.65 7.25
N LYS A 24 -11.58 -2.84 7.72
CA LYS A 24 -12.25 -3.01 9.02
C LYS A 24 -13.22 -4.20 9.05
N TYR A 25 -13.62 -4.69 7.88
CA TYR A 25 -14.64 -5.74 7.73
C TYR A 25 -14.13 -7.01 7.07
N LEU A 26 -13.02 -6.92 6.33
CA LEU A 26 -12.40 -8.06 5.65
C LEU A 26 -11.05 -8.40 6.29
N SER A 27 -10.91 -9.66 6.68
CA SER A 27 -9.65 -10.23 7.14
C SER A 27 -9.43 -11.58 6.45
N PRO A 28 -8.25 -11.82 5.85
CA PRO A 28 -7.07 -10.96 5.86
C PRO A 28 -7.16 -9.76 4.90
N SER A 29 -6.47 -8.68 5.27
CA SER A 29 -6.24 -7.48 4.45
C SER A 29 -4.75 -7.32 4.22
N VAL A 30 -4.31 -7.31 2.96
CA VAL A 30 -2.89 -7.33 2.59
C VAL A 30 -2.54 -6.27 1.53
N ALA A 31 -1.26 -5.95 1.42
CA ALA A 31 -0.70 -5.19 0.31
C ALA A 31 -0.50 -6.09 -0.92
N GLY A 32 -0.79 -5.57 -2.12
CA GLY A 32 -0.45 -6.21 -3.39
C GLY A 32 0.99 -5.93 -3.83
N TYR A 33 1.41 -6.55 -4.93
CA TYR A 33 2.79 -6.47 -5.43
C TYR A 33 3.16 -5.11 -6.03
N LEU A 34 2.23 -4.35 -6.61
CA LEU A 34 2.49 -2.98 -7.03
C LEU A 34 2.68 -2.08 -5.81
N MET A 35 1.89 -2.26 -4.76
CA MET A 35 2.11 -1.54 -3.50
C MET A 35 3.48 -1.88 -2.89
N GLU A 36 3.85 -3.16 -2.84
CA GLU A 36 5.17 -3.60 -2.35
C GLU A 36 6.31 -2.93 -3.13
N LYS A 37 6.23 -2.94 -4.46
CA LYS A 37 7.25 -2.35 -5.33
C LYS A 37 7.41 -0.84 -5.09
N GLU A 38 6.31 -0.11 -4.93
CA GLU A 38 6.34 1.33 -4.62
C GLU A 38 6.96 1.60 -3.24
N LEU A 39 6.60 0.81 -2.23
CA LEU A 39 7.19 0.93 -0.90
C LEU A 39 8.70 0.66 -0.92
N GLN A 40 9.15 -0.39 -1.61
CA GLN A 40 10.58 -0.70 -1.73
C GLN A 40 11.36 0.43 -2.42
N TYR A 41 10.81 1.00 -3.49
CA TYR A 41 11.43 2.11 -4.20
C TYR A 41 11.54 3.37 -3.32
N LEU A 42 10.44 3.74 -2.65
CA LEU A 42 10.41 4.91 -1.78
C LEU A 42 11.29 4.74 -0.55
N GLN A 43 11.29 3.56 0.07
CA GLN A 43 12.13 3.29 1.23
C GLN A 43 13.60 3.48 0.90
N GLY A 44 14.08 2.93 -0.23
CA GLY A 44 15.46 3.12 -0.66
C GLY A 44 15.80 4.59 -0.93
N ALA A 45 14.88 5.34 -1.52
CA ALA A 45 15.07 6.76 -1.80
C ALA A 45 15.07 7.64 -0.54
N VAL A 46 14.41 7.22 0.55
CA VAL A 46 14.30 7.99 1.80
C VAL A 46 15.37 7.60 2.81
N ASP A 47 15.61 6.30 3.01
CA ASP A 47 16.51 5.79 4.05
C ASP A 47 17.99 5.89 3.64
N ASP A 48 18.31 5.56 2.39
CA ASP A 48 19.69 5.58 1.85
C ASP A 48 19.73 6.23 0.45
N PRO A 49 19.42 7.53 0.35
CA PRO A 49 19.44 8.23 -0.92
C PRO A 49 20.86 8.27 -1.48
N LYS A 50 21.04 7.82 -2.72
CA LYS A 50 22.28 8.07 -3.46
C LYS A 50 22.44 9.57 -3.69
N ARG A 51 23.41 10.17 -2.99
CA ARG A 51 23.75 11.59 -3.12
C ARG A 51 24.77 11.80 -4.24
N PRO A 52 24.73 12.93 -4.95
CA PRO A 52 25.82 13.35 -5.83
C PRO A 52 27.11 13.59 -5.05
#